data_AF-F3ZAY8-F1
#
_entry.id   AF-F3ZAY8-F1
#
_cell.length_a   1.000
_cell.length_b   1.000
_cell.length_c   1.000
_cell.angle_alpha   90.00
_cell.angle_beta   90.00
_cell.angle_gamma   90.00
#
_symmetry.space_group_name_H-M   'P 1'
#
loop_
_entity.id
_entity.type
_entity.pdbx_description
1 polymer ?
#
loop_
_entity_poly.entity_id
_entity_poly.type
_entity_poly.pdbx_seq_one_letter_code
_entity_poly.pdbx_strand_id
1 'polypeptide(L)'
;MLTEAAVTRYLTPLREGGSLPGLVEAADGELYVLKFSGAGQGRKTLVAETVCGLLAARLGLRVPALRALDLDPVIGLGEPDEQVQGLLKGSGGLNLGMGYLAGALGFDPLAYAVEPHEAGRVLWFDALVGNVDRSWRNPNLLVQVGELWLIDHGATMIWQHNWPTAAASALRRYDARDHVLAPFAPDLASAEAELAPLVTEDLLTGILAEVPGAWLEGERGFASADEVRRAYVDALLRRADGLSARIDLPEEPPAPPVPASGWRRPGEGAPAPVPPAPGTGTPQVFEYAALRLVPRVDRGEYVNAGVVVYQRATGFVAARTRLDPARLRGLDPDADAEGAAALLRAVEAVCGGGSGAGGAAGDDAGRRFRWLVAPRSALLQPGPVHTGLTRAPGAELDRLLERLVP
;
A
#
# COMPACT_ATOMS: atom_id res chain seq x y z
N MET A 1 -17.00 13.17 -17.03
CA MET A 1 -16.90 11.69 -16.99
C MET A 1 -15.44 11.31 -17.15
N LEU A 2 -15.01 10.25 -16.45
CA LEU A 2 -13.66 9.73 -16.61
C LEU A 2 -13.35 9.55 -18.09
N THR A 3 -12.13 9.94 -18.47
CA THR A 3 -11.68 9.72 -19.84
C THR A 3 -11.50 8.22 -20.07
N GLU A 4 -11.90 7.75 -21.24
CA GLU A 4 -11.85 6.32 -21.60
C GLU A 4 -10.59 5.99 -22.40
N ALA A 5 -10.06 4.78 -22.23
CA ALA A 5 -9.05 4.20 -23.11
C ALA A 5 -9.21 2.68 -23.18
N ALA A 6 -8.93 2.10 -24.34
CA ALA A 6 -8.89 0.64 -24.49
C ALA A 6 -7.59 0.09 -23.90
N VAL A 7 -7.68 -1.02 -23.17
CA VAL A 7 -6.52 -1.79 -22.73
C VAL A 7 -5.91 -2.48 -23.95
N THR A 8 -4.63 -2.25 -24.20
CA THR A 8 -3.90 -2.83 -25.33
C THR A 8 -3.04 -4.02 -24.92
N ARG A 9 -2.57 -4.03 -23.67
CA ARG A 9 -1.68 -5.07 -23.17
C ARG A 9 -1.88 -5.30 -21.67
N TYR A 10 -1.96 -6.56 -21.27
CA TYR A 10 -1.79 -6.98 -19.88
C TYR A 10 -0.32 -7.38 -19.66
N LEU A 11 0.33 -6.81 -18.65
CA LEU A 11 1.76 -7.02 -18.41
C LEU A 11 2.01 -8.05 -17.31
N THR A 12 1.49 -7.81 -16.11
CA THR A 12 1.72 -8.69 -14.96
C THR A 12 0.67 -8.46 -13.87
N PRO A 13 0.32 -9.49 -13.08
CA PRO A 13 -0.40 -9.29 -11.84
C PRO A 13 0.48 -8.55 -10.83
N LEU A 14 -0.10 -7.60 -10.12
CA LEU A 14 0.47 -7.00 -8.92
C LEU A 14 -0.07 -7.78 -7.73
N ARG A 15 0.79 -8.63 -7.15
CA ARG A 15 0.41 -9.56 -6.07
C ARG A 15 0.37 -8.87 -4.71
N GLU A 16 -0.23 -7.69 -4.64
CA GLU A 16 -0.46 -6.95 -3.40
C GLU A 16 -1.88 -7.25 -2.90
N GLY A 17 -1.98 -7.95 -1.76
CA GLY A 17 -3.28 -8.24 -1.12
C GLY A 17 -4.20 -9.19 -1.88
N GLY A 18 -5.49 -9.17 -1.53
CA GLY A 18 -6.50 -10.13 -2.01
C GLY A 18 -7.22 -9.75 -3.30
N SER A 19 -7.05 -8.52 -3.82
CA SER A 19 -7.76 -8.01 -5.00
C SER A 19 -7.04 -8.28 -6.33
N LEU A 20 -5.77 -8.71 -6.28
CA LEU A 20 -4.91 -9.05 -7.43
C LEU A 20 -5.03 -8.06 -8.60
N PRO A 21 -4.74 -6.76 -8.40
CA PRO A 21 -4.76 -5.79 -9.49
C PRO A 21 -3.75 -6.16 -10.59
N GLY A 22 -3.96 -5.64 -11.79
CA GLY A 22 -3.11 -5.92 -12.95
C GLY A 22 -2.37 -4.68 -13.44
N LEU A 23 -1.10 -4.79 -13.80
CA LEU A 23 -0.42 -3.74 -14.57
C LEU A 23 -0.79 -3.91 -16.04
N VAL A 24 -1.33 -2.85 -16.64
CA VAL A 24 -1.77 -2.83 -18.04
C VAL A 24 -1.24 -1.60 -18.76
N GLU A 25 -1.15 -1.69 -20.09
CA GLU A 25 -0.95 -0.57 -20.99
C GLU A 25 -2.26 -0.27 -21.71
N ALA A 26 -2.55 1.00 -21.90
CA ALA A 26 -3.71 1.46 -22.64
C ALA A 26 -3.35 2.06 -24.01
N ALA A 27 -4.35 2.35 -24.83
CA ALA A 27 -4.18 2.85 -26.19
C ALA A 27 -3.53 4.24 -26.29
N ASP A 28 -3.46 4.99 -25.19
CA ASP A 28 -2.69 6.23 -25.09
C ASP A 28 -1.19 6.01 -24.80
N GLY A 29 -0.75 4.74 -24.66
CA GLY A 29 0.64 4.36 -24.43
C GLY A 29 1.09 4.44 -22.96
N GLU A 30 0.18 4.79 -22.06
CA GLU A 30 0.46 4.93 -20.63
C GLU A 30 0.19 3.62 -19.87
N LEU A 31 0.86 3.48 -18.71
CA LEU A 31 0.69 2.35 -17.81
C LEU A 31 -0.30 2.65 -16.69
N TYR A 32 -1.14 1.67 -16.39
CA TYR A 32 -2.15 1.75 -15.35
C TYR A 32 -2.16 0.51 -14.47
N VAL A 33 -2.41 0.71 -13.18
CA VAL A 33 -2.88 -0.33 -12.28
C VAL A 33 -4.39 -0.49 -12.48
N LEU A 34 -4.79 -1.61 -13.07
CA LEU A 34 -6.17 -1.97 -13.36
C LEU A 34 -6.82 -2.63 -12.13
N LYS A 35 -7.93 -2.06 -11.67
CA LYS A 35 -8.86 -2.66 -10.71
C LYS A 35 -10.00 -3.31 -11.48
N PHE A 36 -10.12 -4.63 -11.32
CA PHE A 36 -11.06 -5.47 -12.07
C PHE A 36 -12.50 -5.33 -11.58
N SER A 37 -13.44 -5.14 -12.50
CA SER A 37 -14.89 -5.09 -12.23
C SER A 37 -15.46 -6.44 -11.80
N GLY A 38 -14.87 -7.54 -12.27
CA GLY A 38 -15.21 -8.91 -11.92
C GLY A 38 -14.52 -9.44 -10.65
N ALA A 39 -13.70 -8.62 -9.96
CA ALA A 39 -13.11 -9.02 -8.69
C ALA A 39 -14.18 -9.24 -7.60
N GLY A 40 -13.89 -10.08 -6.60
CA GLY A 40 -14.86 -10.44 -5.55
C GLY A 40 -15.39 -9.27 -4.71
N GLN A 41 -14.71 -8.11 -4.74
CA GLN A 41 -15.16 -6.88 -4.08
C GLN A 41 -16.23 -6.11 -4.89
N GLY A 42 -16.33 -6.38 -6.20
CA GLY A 42 -17.37 -5.90 -7.10
C GLY A 42 -17.30 -4.42 -7.48
N ARG A 43 -18.31 -3.95 -8.22
CA ARG A 43 -18.42 -2.59 -8.78
C ARG A 43 -18.35 -1.47 -7.72
N LYS A 44 -18.82 -1.74 -6.49
CA LYS A 44 -18.80 -0.79 -5.36
C LYS A 44 -17.38 -0.32 -5.01
N THR A 45 -16.39 -1.21 -5.07
CA THR A 45 -14.99 -0.84 -4.86
C THR A 45 -14.50 0.11 -5.95
N LEU A 46 -14.88 -0.09 -7.21
CA LEU A 46 -14.52 0.85 -8.29
C LEU A 46 -15.15 2.23 -8.07
N VAL A 47 -16.41 2.27 -7.59
CA VAL A 47 -17.08 3.51 -7.20
C VAL A 47 -16.32 4.18 -6.05
N ALA A 48 -15.93 3.42 -5.03
CA ALA A 48 -15.20 3.92 -3.87
C ALA A 48 -13.87 4.56 -4.25
N GLU A 49 -13.07 3.84 -5.05
CA GLU A 49 -11.79 4.30 -5.59
C GLU A 49 -11.96 5.57 -6.43
N THR A 50 -13.00 5.62 -7.27
CA THR A 50 -13.26 6.78 -8.13
C THR A 50 -13.65 8.01 -7.33
N VAL A 51 -14.63 7.87 -6.44
CA VAL A 51 -15.12 8.98 -5.61
C VAL A 51 -14.01 9.48 -4.69
N CYS A 52 -13.30 8.59 -4.01
CA CYS A 52 -12.25 8.98 -3.08
C CYS A 52 -11.04 9.57 -3.80
N GLY A 53 -10.58 8.97 -4.90
CA GLY A 53 -9.45 9.49 -5.66
C GLY A 53 -9.74 10.88 -6.23
N LEU A 54 -10.90 11.08 -6.87
CA LEU A 54 -11.26 12.40 -7.38
C LEU A 54 -11.47 13.42 -6.25
N LEU A 55 -12.06 13.03 -5.13
CA LEU A 55 -12.21 13.91 -3.97
C LEU A 55 -10.85 14.31 -3.39
N ALA A 56 -9.96 13.35 -3.14
CA ALA A 56 -8.60 13.59 -2.67
C ALA A 56 -7.87 14.58 -3.60
N ALA A 57 -7.89 14.34 -4.92
CA ALA A 57 -7.27 15.23 -5.89
C ALA A 57 -7.81 16.66 -5.83
N ARG A 58 -9.14 16.82 -5.69
CA ARG A 58 -9.80 18.13 -5.59
C ARG A 58 -9.55 18.85 -4.26
N LEU A 59 -9.23 18.09 -3.21
CA LEU A 59 -8.79 18.58 -1.91
C LEU A 59 -7.26 18.82 -1.86
N GLY A 60 -6.57 18.68 -3.00
CA GLY A 60 -5.13 18.93 -3.13
C GLY A 60 -4.26 17.84 -2.50
N LEU A 61 -4.79 16.65 -2.28
CA LEU A 61 -4.02 15.45 -1.93
C LEU A 61 -3.54 14.75 -3.21
N ARG A 62 -2.36 14.14 -3.15
CA ARG A 62 -1.76 13.47 -4.30
C ARG A 62 -2.32 12.06 -4.42
N VAL A 63 -2.94 11.77 -5.55
CA VAL A 63 -3.41 10.43 -5.93
C VAL A 63 -3.04 10.19 -7.40
N PRO A 64 -2.85 8.94 -7.83
CA PRO A 64 -2.69 8.64 -9.24
C PRO A 64 -3.88 9.10 -10.08
N ALA A 65 -3.61 9.50 -11.32
CA ALA A 65 -4.67 9.86 -12.26
C ALA A 65 -5.61 8.68 -12.51
N LEU A 66 -6.92 8.92 -12.51
CA LEU A 66 -7.92 7.89 -12.74
C LEU A 66 -8.38 7.87 -14.19
N ARG A 67 -8.60 6.67 -14.71
CA ARG A 67 -9.02 6.41 -16.10
C ARG A 67 -10.08 5.33 -16.14
N ALA A 68 -11.06 5.45 -17.02
CA ALA A 68 -11.96 4.36 -17.34
C ALA A 68 -11.30 3.49 -18.43
N LEU A 69 -11.10 2.21 -18.15
CA LEU A 69 -10.36 1.30 -19.03
C LEU A 69 -11.28 0.23 -19.59
N ASP A 70 -11.40 0.17 -20.91
CA ASP A 70 -12.15 -0.87 -21.62
C ASP A 70 -11.26 -2.10 -21.86
N LEU A 71 -11.59 -3.21 -21.21
CA LEU A 71 -10.83 -4.45 -21.26
C LEU A 71 -11.51 -5.44 -22.21
N ASP A 72 -10.82 -5.80 -23.30
CA ASP A 72 -11.21 -6.97 -24.10
C ASP A 72 -10.77 -8.26 -23.37
N PRO A 73 -11.70 -9.15 -22.96
CA PRO A 73 -11.36 -10.38 -22.24
C PRO A 73 -10.49 -11.35 -23.06
N VAL A 74 -10.39 -11.18 -24.39
CA VAL A 74 -9.48 -11.94 -25.26
C VAL A 74 -8.02 -11.79 -24.83
N ILE A 75 -7.65 -10.67 -24.20
CA ILE A 75 -6.30 -10.46 -23.64
C ILE A 75 -5.92 -11.55 -22.64
N GLY A 76 -6.89 -12.13 -21.92
CA GLY A 76 -6.64 -13.19 -20.95
C GLY A 76 -6.36 -14.58 -21.53
N LEU A 77 -6.46 -14.80 -22.86
CA LEU A 77 -6.26 -16.13 -23.45
C LEU A 77 -4.85 -16.69 -23.22
N GLY A 78 -3.84 -15.83 -23.17
CA GLY A 78 -2.45 -16.20 -22.97
C GLY A 78 -2.00 -16.27 -21.51
N GLU A 79 -2.86 -15.91 -20.55
CA GLU A 79 -2.50 -15.88 -19.13
C GLU A 79 -2.44 -17.31 -18.54
N PRO A 80 -1.26 -17.76 -18.05
CA PRO A 80 -1.11 -19.10 -17.49
C PRO A 80 -1.69 -19.27 -16.07
N ASP A 81 -1.78 -18.19 -15.28
CA ASP A 81 -2.36 -18.23 -13.94
C ASP A 81 -3.89 -18.28 -14.05
N GLU A 82 -4.49 -19.43 -13.73
CA GLU A 82 -5.93 -19.66 -13.87
C GLU A 82 -6.78 -18.65 -13.09
N GLN A 83 -6.28 -18.16 -11.95
CA GLN A 83 -6.99 -17.15 -11.15
C GLN A 83 -7.01 -15.80 -11.87
N VAL A 84 -5.86 -15.37 -12.40
CA VAL A 84 -5.74 -14.13 -13.16
C VAL A 84 -6.52 -14.21 -14.47
N GLN A 85 -6.44 -15.34 -15.17
CA GLN A 85 -7.23 -15.60 -16.38
C GLN A 85 -8.73 -15.52 -16.10
N GLY A 86 -9.18 -16.08 -14.97
CA GLY A 86 -10.57 -15.99 -14.52
C GLY A 86 -11.00 -14.54 -14.29
N LEU A 87 -10.16 -13.73 -13.65
CA LEU A 87 -10.41 -12.29 -13.43
C LEU A 87 -10.50 -11.52 -14.75
N LEU A 88 -9.57 -11.74 -15.69
CA LEU A 88 -9.58 -11.09 -17.00
C LEU A 88 -10.84 -11.43 -17.80
N LYS A 89 -11.22 -12.71 -17.85
CA LYS A 89 -12.46 -13.16 -18.52
C LYS A 89 -13.71 -12.59 -17.86
N GLY A 90 -13.74 -12.54 -16.53
CA GLY A 90 -14.88 -12.04 -15.74
C GLY A 90 -15.03 -10.52 -15.72
N SER A 91 -14.03 -9.79 -16.21
CA SER A 91 -13.97 -8.32 -16.14
C SER A 91 -14.01 -7.64 -17.51
N GLY A 92 -14.51 -8.32 -18.55
CA GLY A 92 -14.66 -7.72 -19.87
C GLY A 92 -15.51 -6.45 -19.85
N GLY A 93 -15.09 -5.43 -20.59
CA GLY A 93 -15.72 -4.10 -20.62
C GLY A 93 -15.06 -3.11 -19.65
N LEU A 94 -15.88 -2.25 -19.03
CA LEU A 94 -15.39 -1.09 -18.29
C LEU A 94 -14.83 -1.42 -16.89
N ASN A 95 -13.58 -1.03 -16.67
CA ASN A 95 -12.82 -1.18 -15.43
C ASN A 95 -12.20 0.17 -15.00
N LEU A 96 -11.60 0.21 -13.81
CA LEU A 96 -10.90 1.39 -13.32
C LEU A 96 -9.39 1.24 -13.50
N GLY A 97 -8.76 2.18 -14.18
CA GLY A 97 -7.31 2.36 -14.21
C GLY A 97 -6.87 3.46 -13.27
N MET A 98 -5.77 3.21 -12.57
CA MET A 98 -5.05 4.21 -11.79
C MET A 98 -3.66 4.37 -12.40
N GLY A 99 -3.20 5.58 -12.68
CA GLY A 99 -1.90 5.81 -13.32
C GLY A 99 -0.77 5.11 -12.55
N TYR A 100 0.08 4.38 -13.26
CA TYR A 100 1.19 3.67 -12.63
C TYR A 100 2.33 4.65 -12.31
N LEU A 101 2.63 4.82 -11.01
CA LEU A 101 3.74 5.65 -10.55
C LEU A 101 5.05 4.86 -10.63
N ALA A 102 5.67 4.87 -11.81
CA ALA A 102 6.96 4.20 -12.02
C ALA A 102 8.02 4.70 -11.04
N GLY A 103 8.77 3.76 -10.44
CA GLY A 103 9.82 4.04 -9.46
C GLY A 103 9.32 4.50 -8.08
N ALA A 104 8.00 4.59 -7.85
CA ALA A 104 7.48 4.93 -6.54
C ALA A 104 7.78 3.84 -5.50
N LEU A 105 8.08 4.29 -4.29
CA LEU A 105 8.42 3.45 -3.16
C LEU A 105 7.19 3.25 -2.28
N GLY A 106 7.04 2.07 -1.66
CA GLY A 106 6.02 1.90 -0.62
C GLY A 106 6.35 2.79 0.58
N PHE A 107 5.36 3.47 1.15
CA PHE A 107 5.58 4.21 2.39
C PHE A 107 5.72 3.25 3.57
N ASP A 108 6.78 3.42 4.35
CA ASP A 108 6.97 2.77 5.64
C ASP A 108 7.29 3.86 6.68
N PRO A 109 6.56 3.94 7.81
CA PRO A 109 6.78 4.97 8.82
C PRO A 109 8.15 4.85 9.53
N LEU A 110 8.88 3.72 9.37
CA LEU A 110 10.27 3.56 9.81
C LEU A 110 11.28 4.14 8.81
N ALA A 111 10.88 4.30 7.55
CA ALA A 111 11.75 4.75 6.46
C ALA A 111 11.59 6.24 6.15
N TYR A 112 10.37 6.78 6.30
CA TYR A 112 10.03 8.15 5.88
C TYR A 112 9.38 8.94 7.01
N ALA A 113 9.71 10.23 7.06
CA ALA A 113 9.04 11.21 7.92
C ALA A 113 7.92 11.92 7.14
N VAL A 114 6.87 12.32 7.84
CA VAL A 114 5.76 13.13 7.30
C VAL A 114 5.56 14.31 8.23
N GLU A 115 5.37 15.49 7.66
CA GLU A 115 5.11 16.69 8.45
C GLU A 115 3.72 16.63 9.10
N PRO A 116 3.55 17.16 10.33
CA PRO A 116 2.26 17.16 11.04
C PRO A 116 1.06 17.66 10.23
N HIS A 117 1.27 18.68 9.40
CA HIS A 117 0.23 19.24 8.53
C HIS A 117 -0.21 18.27 7.43
N GLU A 118 0.73 17.62 6.74
CA GLU A 118 0.42 16.61 5.71
C GLU A 118 -0.24 15.38 6.32
N ALA A 119 0.28 14.91 7.47
CA ALA A 119 -0.34 13.81 8.23
C ALA A 119 -1.77 14.15 8.66
N GLY A 120 -2.02 15.38 9.10
CA GLY A 120 -3.35 15.89 9.45
C GLY A 120 -4.31 15.88 8.26
N ARG A 121 -3.89 16.37 7.09
CA ARG A 121 -4.70 16.40 5.88
C ARG A 121 -5.10 14.99 5.41
N VAL A 122 -4.17 14.04 5.41
CA VAL A 122 -4.44 12.66 5.01
C VAL A 122 -5.38 11.97 6.00
N LEU A 123 -5.10 12.06 7.31
CA LEU A 123 -5.94 11.41 8.32
C LEU A 123 -7.35 12.01 8.36
N TRP A 124 -7.48 13.33 8.24
CA TRP A 124 -8.79 13.99 8.14
C TRP A 124 -9.57 13.49 6.91
N PHE A 125 -8.90 13.36 5.76
CA PHE A 125 -9.52 12.80 4.56
C PHE A 125 -9.95 11.34 4.73
N ASP A 126 -9.10 10.49 5.32
CA ASP A 126 -9.43 9.09 5.61
C ASP A 126 -10.62 8.99 6.57
N ALA A 127 -10.71 9.88 7.56
CA ALA A 127 -11.89 9.99 8.42
C ALA A 127 -13.14 10.42 7.61
N LEU A 128 -13.01 11.35 6.66
CA LEU A 128 -14.12 11.81 5.83
C LEU A 128 -14.70 10.68 4.98
N VAL A 129 -13.84 9.88 4.35
CA VAL A 129 -14.29 8.75 3.50
C VAL A 129 -14.53 7.47 4.31
N GLY A 130 -14.12 7.44 5.58
CA GLY A 130 -14.26 6.27 6.45
C GLY A 130 -13.32 5.13 6.04
N ASN A 131 -12.06 5.44 5.78
CA ASN A 131 -11.04 4.47 5.38
C ASN A 131 -10.61 3.60 6.58
N VAL A 132 -10.90 2.30 6.55
CA VAL A 132 -10.54 1.39 7.66
C VAL A 132 -9.24 0.63 7.42
N ASP A 133 -8.60 0.81 6.27
CA ASP A 133 -7.50 -0.03 5.82
C ASP A 133 -6.17 0.72 5.68
N ARG A 134 -6.08 1.97 6.14
CA ARG A 134 -4.83 2.74 6.18
C ARG A 134 -4.09 2.56 7.51
N SER A 135 -3.40 1.43 7.65
CA SER A 135 -2.66 1.07 8.87
C SER A 135 -1.17 0.90 8.61
N TRP A 136 -0.34 0.79 9.64
CA TRP A 136 1.08 0.46 9.44
C TRP A 136 1.30 -0.93 8.80
N ARG A 137 0.31 -1.83 8.87
CA ARG A 137 0.36 -3.14 8.21
C ARG A 137 0.03 -3.04 6.73
N ASN A 138 -0.89 -2.15 6.39
CA ASN A 138 -1.30 -1.84 5.02
C ASN A 138 -1.33 -0.33 4.80
N PRO A 139 -0.17 0.33 4.55
CA PRO A 139 -0.15 1.78 4.45
C PRO A 139 -0.96 2.33 3.29
N ASN A 140 -1.05 1.61 2.17
CA ASN A 140 -1.69 2.08 0.94
C ASN A 140 -1.25 3.51 0.56
N LEU A 141 0.03 3.79 0.81
CA LEU A 141 0.69 5.06 0.56
C LEU A 141 1.99 4.78 -0.21
N LEU A 142 2.32 5.65 -1.15
CA LEU A 142 3.56 5.62 -1.91
C LEU A 142 4.36 6.90 -1.66
N VAL A 143 5.67 6.83 -1.88
CA VAL A 143 6.58 7.97 -1.89
C VAL A 143 7.19 8.07 -3.28
N GLN A 144 7.05 9.23 -3.92
CA GLN A 144 7.67 9.51 -5.21
C GLN A 144 8.29 10.91 -5.16
N VAL A 145 9.61 10.98 -5.36
CA VAL A 145 10.39 12.24 -5.26
C VAL A 145 10.14 12.96 -3.92
N GLY A 146 10.12 12.19 -2.81
CA GLY A 146 9.90 12.72 -1.46
C GLY A 146 8.47 13.13 -1.14
N GLU A 147 7.54 13.05 -2.10
CA GLU A 147 6.14 13.42 -1.92
C GLU A 147 5.29 12.19 -1.58
N LEU A 148 4.32 12.35 -0.68
CA LEU A 148 3.39 11.29 -0.27
C LEU A 148 2.21 11.18 -1.24
N TRP A 149 1.91 9.98 -1.70
CA TRP A 149 0.82 9.66 -2.63
C TRP A 149 -0.15 8.64 -2.03
N LEU A 150 -1.44 8.89 -2.16
CA LEU A 150 -2.50 8.01 -1.67
C LEU A 150 -2.92 7.03 -2.76
N ILE A 151 -2.98 5.75 -2.40
CA ILE A 151 -3.53 4.69 -3.23
C ILE A 151 -4.55 3.88 -2.43
N ASP A 152 -5.26 3.00 -3.13
CA ASP A 152 -6.18 2.00 -2.59
C ASP A 152 -7.19 2.53 -1.55
N HIS A 153 -8.27 3.12 -2.07
CA HIS A 153 -9.44 3.53 -1.30
C HIS A 153 -10.57 2.49 -1.37
N GLY A 154 -10.26 1.25 -1.76
CA GLY A 154 -11.25 0.19 -1.93
C GLY A 154 -12.00 -0.20 -0.65
N ALA A 155 -11.40 0.05 0.52
CA ALA A 155 -11.96 -0.20 1.85
C ALA A 155 -12.53 1.07 2.52
N THR A 156 -13.02 2.02 1.72
CA THR A 156 -13.70 3.24 2.18
C THR A 156 -15.21 3.14 2.02
N MET A 157 -15.94 4.09 2.61
CA MET A 157 -17.38 4.26 2.45
C MET A 157 -18.18 2.97 2.68
N ILE A 158 -17.79 2.15 3.66
CA ILE A 158 -18.36 0.80 3.89
C ILE A 158 -19.89 0.81 4.03
N TRP A 159 -20.47 1.92 4.48
CA TRP A 159 -21.90 2.15 4.51
C TRP A 159 -22.60 1.99 3.15
N GLN A 160 -21.88 2.10 2.02
CA GLN A 160 -22.41 1.83 0.69
C GLN A 160 -22.90 0.38 0.51
N HIS A 161 -22.42 -0.55 1.33
CA HIS A 161 -22.89 -1.94 1.34
C HIS A 161 -24.19 -2.12 2.13
N ASN A 162 -24.62 -1.09 2.89
CA ASN A 162 -25.86 -1.09 3.68
C ASN A 162 -26.42 0.34 3.83
N TRP A 163 -27.02 0.86 2.76
CA TRP A 163 -27.56 2.23 2.67
C TRP A 163 -28.47 2.68 3.83
N PRO A 164 -29.36 1.85 4.40
CA PRO A 164 -30.13 2.21 5.60
C PRO A 164 -29.27 2.70 6.77
N THR A 165 -28.00 2.29 6.84
CA THR A 165 -27.07 2.69 7.90
C THR A 165 -26.25 3.94 7.59
N ALA A 166 -26.33 4.49 6.39
CA ALA A 166 -25.45 5.57 5.93
C ALA A 166 -25.57 6.84 6.80
N ALA A 167 -26.80 7.25 7.13
CA ALA A 167 -27.03 8.42 7.98
C ALA A 167 -26.44 8.24 9.40
N ALA A 168 -26.61 7.06 9.99
CA ALA A 168 -26.03 6.74 11.29
C ALA A 168 -24.50 6.61 11.21
N SER A 169 -23.97 6.05 10.12
CA SER A 169 -22.53 5.93 9.88
C SER A 169 -21.85 7.28 9.76
N ALA A 170 -22.54 8.30 9.22
CA ALA A 170 -21.99 9.64 9.07
C ALA A 170 -21.59 10.30 10.39
N LEU A 171 -22.29 9.96 11.47
CA LEU A 171 -22.06 10.51 12.81
C LEU A 171 -21.12 9.65 13.68
N ARG A 172 -20.68 8.49 13.19
CA ARG A 172 -19.78 7.61 13.95
C ARG A 172 -18.41 8.25 14.13
N ARG A 173 -17.79 7.96 15.28
CA ARG A 173 -16.38 8.26 15.52
C ARG A 173 -15.49 7.43 14.60
N TYR A 174 -14.37 7.99 14.20
CA TYR A 174 -13.35 7.37 13.38
C TYR A 174 -12.16 6.99 14.26
N ASP A 175 -11.91 5.70 14.40
CA ASP A 175 -10.80 5.17 15.20
C ASP A 175 -9.51 5.21 14.39
N ALA A 176 -8.62 6.16 14.70
CA ALA A 176 -7.36 6.36 14.01
C ALA A 176 -6.15 5.88 14.82
N ARG A 177 -6.35 5.07 15.87
CA ARG A 177 -5.27 4.62 16.75
C ARG A 177 -4.24 3.73 16.06
N ASP A 178 -4.66 2.95 15.07
CA ASP A 178 -3.76 2.10 14.26
C ASP A 178 -3.38 2.75 12.91
N HIS A 179 -3.77 4.02 12.71
CA HIS A 179 -3.52 4.74 11.47
C HIS A 179 -2.02 4.93 11.25
N VAL A 180 -1.54 4.66 10.02
CA VAL A 180 -0.09 4.68 9.72
C VAL A 180 0.56 6.04 9.99
N LEU A 181 -0.23 7.13 9.89
CA LEU A 181 0.25 8.49 10.11
C LEU A 181 0.00 9.04 11.54
N ALA A 182 -0.64 8.27 12.42
CA ALA A 182 -0.84 8.69 13.81
C ALA A 182 0.47 9.02 14.58
N PRO A 183 1.61 8.35 14.34
CA PRO A 183 2.89 8.67 14.99
C PRO A 183 3.45 10.07 14.65
N PHE A 184 2.97 10.71 13.58
CA PHE A 184 3.51 11.99 13.08
C PHE A 184 2.76 13.23 13.60
N ALA A 185 2.07 13.10 14.75
CA ALA A 185 1.35 14.19 15.42
C ALA A 185 0.42 14.99 14.46
N PRO A 186 -0.54 14.32 13.80
CA PRO A 186 -1.38 14.93 12.76
C PRO A 186 -2.13 16.18 13.24
N ASP A 187 -1.96 17.31 12.55
CA ASP A 187 -2.65 18.57 12.85
C ASP A 187 -4.05 18.59 12.21
N LEU A 188 -5.01 17.97 12.91
CA LEU A 188 -6.40 17.86 12.46
C LEU A 188 -7.14 19.19 12.44
N ALA A 189 -6.78 20.12 13.32
CA ALA A 189 -7.44 21.42 13.41
C ALA A 189 -7.14 22.26 12.15
N SER A 190 -5.87 22.31 11.75
CA SER A 190 -5.48 22.97 10.49
C SER A 190 -6.07 22.26 9.27
N ALA A 191 -6.06 20.93 9.25
CA ALA A 191 -6.65 20.16 8.17
C ALA A 191 -8.16 20.43 8.00
N GLU A 192 -8.93 20.48 9.09
CA GLU A 192 -10.37 20.76 9.01
C GLU A 192 -10.66 22.18 8.55
N ALA A 193 -9.91 23.17 9.04
CA ALA A 193 -10.06 24.56 8.61
C ALA A 193 -9.78 24.74 7.11
N GLU A 194 -8.85 23.96 6.56
CA GLU A 194 -8.48 23.99 5.14
C GLU A 194 -9.46 23.20 4.26
N LEU A 195 -9.78 21.96 4.65
CA LEU A 195 -10.44 20.99 3.77
C LEU A 195 -11.96 20.99 3.89
N ALA A 196 -12.53 21.19 5.08
CA ALA A 196 -13.98 21.11 5.28
C ALA A 196 -14.77 22.12 4.41
N PRO A 197 -14.34 23.39 4.26
CA PRO A 197 -15.04 24.35 3.40
C PRO A 197 -15.06 23.98 1.91
N LEU A 198 -14.13 23.11 1.46
CA LEU A 198 -14.06 22.67 0.08
C LEU A 198 -15.06 21.55 -0.22
N VAL A 199 -15.49 20.78 0.78
CA VAL A 199 -16.44 19.66 0.64
C VAL A 199 -17.87 20.20 0.52
N THR A 200 -18.20 20.68 -0.67
CA THR A 200 -19.51 21.26 -1.02
C THR A 200 -20.38 20.30 -1.81
N GLU A 201 -21.69 20.58 -1.85
CA GLU A 201 -22.64 19.80 -2.66
C GLU A 201 -22.26 19.84 -4.15
N ASP A 202 -21.84 21.00 -4.65
CA ASP A 202 -21.39 21.18 -6.03
C ASP A 202 -20.15 20.34 -6.34
N LEU A 203 -19.15 20.35 -5.46
CA LEU A 203 -17.94 19.53 -5.64
C LEU A 203 -18.29 18.05 -5.71
N LEU A 204 -19.07 17.56 -4.74
CA LEU A 204 -19.44 16.15 -4.64
C LEU A 204 -20.33 15.72 -5.82
N THR A 205 -21.29 16.54 -6.22
CA THR A 205 -22.12 16.29 -7.40
C THR A 205 -21.26 16.19 -8.66
N GLY A 206 -20.30 17.10 -8.83
CA GLY A 206 -19.34 17.06 -9.93
C GLY A 206 -18.50 15.78 -9.93
N ILE A 207 -18.01 15.33 -8.77
CA ILE A 207 -17.26 14.08 -8.64
C ILE A 207 -18.15 12.86 -8.97
N LEU A 208 -19.37 12.79 -8.45
CA LEU A 208 -20.25 11.65 -8.66
C LEU A 208 -20.76 11.57 -10.12
N ALA A 209 -20.78 12.68 -10.84
CA ALA A 209 -21.03 12.71 -12.29
C ALA A 209 -19.89 12.08 -13.11
N GLU A 210 -18.68 11.97 -12.54
CA GLU A 210 -17.55 11.31 -13.19
C GLU A 210 -17.64 9.78 -13.12
N VAL A 211 -18.41 9.23 -12.17
CA VAL A 211 -18.59 7.79 -11.97
C VAL A 211 -19.45 7.19 -13.09
N PRO A 212 -18.95 6.19 -13.84
CA PRO A 212 -19.71 5.50 -14.87
C PRO A 212 -21.05 4.95 -14.37
N GLY A 213 -22.13 5.22 -15.13
CA GLY A 213 -23.49 4.76 -14.79
C GLY A 213 -23.58 3.25 -14.64
N ALA A 214 -22.88 2.49 -15.48
CA ALA A 214 -22.82 1.03 -15.45
C ALA A 214 -22.35 0.45 -14.10
N TRP A 215 -21.62 1.23 -13.28
CA TRP A 215 -21.18 0.80 -11.95
C TRP A 215 -22.22 1.05 -10.85
N LEU A 216 -23.18 1.94 -11.10
CA LEU A 216 -24.23 2.34 -10.15
C LEU A 216 -25.59 1.69 -10.48
N GLU A 217 -25.76 1.17 -11.69
CA GLU A 217 -26.99 0.51 -12.13
C GLU A 217 -27.31 -0.77 -11.34
N GLY A 218 -28.60 -0.93 -11.02
CA GLY A 218 -29.12 -2.08 -10.27
C GLY A 218 -28.83 -2.06 -8.78
N GLU A 219 -28.41 -0.92 -8.22
CA GLU A 219 -28.18 -0.77 -6.78
C GLU A 219 -29.49 -0.97 -5.99
N ARG A 220 -29.45 -1.87 -5.00
CA ARG A 220 -30.64 -2.23 -4.24
C ARG A 220 -31.13 -1.05 -3.38
N GLY A 221 -32.41 -0.72 -3.53
CA GLY A 221 -33.05 0.36 -2.77
C GLY A 221 -33.09 1.70 -3.51
N PHE A 222 -32.63 1.75 -4.76
CA PHE A 222 -32.66 2.95 -5.61
C PHE A 222 -33.30 2.61 -6.95
N ALA A 223 -34.03 3.57 -7.52
CA ALA A 223 -34.68 3.44 -8.82
C ALA A 223 -33.76 3.79 -9.99
N SER A 224 -32.68 4.54 -9.75
CA SER A 224 -31.75 4.97 -10.79
C SER A 224 -30.33 5.24 -10.25
N ALA A 225 -29.35 5.24 -11.16
CA ALA A 225 -27.98 5.63 -10.84
C ALA A 225 -27.88 7.06 -10.28
N ASP A 226 -28.76 7.97 -10.70
CA ASP A 226 -28.76 9.36 -10.21
C ASP A 226 -29.25 9.47 -8.76
N GLU A 227 -30.18 8.62 -8.33
CA GLU A 227 -30.54 8.54 -6.92
C GLU A 227 -29.38 8.00 -6.08
N VAL A 228 -28.64 7.03 -6.60
CA VAL A 228 -27.42 6.53 -5.93
C VAL A 228 -26.37 7.64 -5.80
N ARG A 229 -26.13 8.41 -6.87
CA ARG A 229 -25.22 9.58 -6.83
C ARG A 229 -25.61 10.57 -5.75
N ARG A 230 -26.90 10.96 -5.70
CA ARG A 230 -27.43 11.87 -4.67
C ARG A 230 -27.23 11.30 -3.26
N ALA A 231 -27.42 10.00 -3.07
CA ALA A 231 -27.20 9.36 -1.77
C ALA A 231 -25.73 9.39 -1.32
N TYR A 232 -24.77 9.28 -2.23
CA TYR A 232 -23.35 9.48 -1.92
C TYR A 232 -23.05 10.93 -1.50
N VAL A 233 -23.56 11.91 -2.25
CA VAL A 233 -23.40 13.34 -1.93
C VAL A 233 -23.93 13.62 -0.52
N ASP A 234 -25.16 13.21 -0.25
CA ASP A 234 -25.82 13.32 1.05
C ASP A 234 -25.02 12.70 2.20
N ALA A 235 -24.44 11.52 1.99
CA ALA A 235 -23.66 10.83 3.02
C ALA A 235 -22.34 11.54 3.30
N LEU A 236 -21.62 11.98 2.27
CA LEU A 236 -20.33 12.66 2.42
C LEU A 236 -20.46 14.07 3.00
N LEU A 237 -21.48 14.83 2.59
CA LEU A 237 -21.79 16.14 3.19
C LEU A 237 -22.02 16.04 4.70
N ARG A 238 -22.85 15.07 5.13
CA ARG A 238 -23.12 14.84 6.56
C ARG A 238 -21.87 14.43 7.34
N ARG A 239 -20.89 13.78 6.68
CA ARG A 239 -19.64 13.36 7.31
C ARG A 239 -18.67 14.52 7.53
N ALA A 240 -18.64 15.50 6.63
CA ALA A 240 -17.70 16.61 6.69
C ALA A 240 -17.97 17.57 7.88
N ASP A 241 -19.21 17.67 8.34
CA ASP A 241 -19.60 18.59 9.40
C ASP A 241 -18.99 18.24 10.76
N GLY A 242 -18.04 19.04 11.27
CA GLY A 242 -17.40 18.87 12.59
C GLY A 242 -16.66 17.54 12.76
N LEU A 243 -16.00 17.08 11.70
CA LEU A 243 -15.38 15.77 11.60
C LEU A 243 -14.23 15.57 12.59
N SER A 244 -13.35 16.56 12.81
CA SER A 244 -12.16 16.33 13.65
C SER A 244 -12.51 15.99 15.10
N ALA A 245 -13.62 16.54 15.61
CA ALA A 245 -14.12 16.22 16.95
C ALA A 245 -14.54 14.74 17.11
N ARG A 246 -14.71 14.03 15.99
CA ARG A 246 -15.08 12.61 15.93
C ARG A 246 -13.90 11.69 15.61
N ILE A 247 -12.67 12.19 15.56
CA ILE A 247 -11.49 11.35 15.32
C ILE A 247 -10.87 10.96 16.66
N ASP A 248 -10.64 9.65 16.85
CA ASP A 248 -9.96 9.09 18.03
C ASP A 248 -8.49 8.85 17.70
N LEU A 249 -7.60 9.68 18.25
CA LEU A 249 -6.15 9.53 18.18
C LEU A 249 -5.62 8.74 19.40
N PRO A 250 -4.42 8.14 19.32
CA PRO A 250 -3.79 7.56 20.50
C PRO A 250 -3.46 8.65 21.54
N GLU A 251 -3.63 8.35 22.84
CA GLU A 251 -3.36 9.29 23.95
C GLU A 251 -1.90 9.73 24.00
N GLU A 252 -0.98 8.79 23.77
CA GLU A 252 0.44 9.05 23.54
C GLU A 252 0.78 8.55 22.12
N PRO A 253 1.06 9.45 21.15
CA PRO A 253 1.51 9.01 19.85
C PRO A 253 2.85 8.28 20.03
N PRO A 254 3.00 7.05 19.50
CA PRO A 254 4.29 6.38 19.56
C PRO A 254 5.32 7.26 18.86
N ALA A 255 6.49 7.43 19.47
CA ALA A 255 7.55 8.23 18.87
C ALA A 255 7.82 7.73 17.44
N PRO A 256 7.90 8.62 16.43
CA PRO A 256 8.27 8.20 15.11
C PRO A 256 9.62 7.48 15.21
N PRO A 257 9.78 6.33 14.57
CA PRO A 257 11.09 5.69 14.50
C PRO A 257 12.05 6.70 13.89
N VAL A 258 13.15 7.01 14.57
CA VAL A 258 14.12 7.98 14.05
C VAL A 258 14.57 7.48 12.67
N PRO A 259 14.34 8.24 11.58
CA PRO A 259 14.85 7.84 10.29
C PRO A 259 16.37 7.82 10.44
N ALA A 260 16.98 6.64 10.26
CA ALA A 260 18.42 6.58 10.12
C ALA A 260 18.76 7.25 8.79
N SER A 261 18.93 8.58 8.81
CA SER A 261 19.64 9.30 7.78
C SER A 261 21.11 8.93 7.91
N GLY A 262 21.72 8.56 6.79
CA GLY A 262 23.09 8.08 6.75
C GLY A 262 23.18 6.65 6.24
N TRP A 263 23.83 6.52 5.08
CA TRP A 263 24.43 5.30 4.61
C TRP A 263 25.28 4.67 5.72
N ARG A 264 24.77 3.63 6.39
CA ARG A 264 25.61 2.82 7.27
C ARG A 264 26.26 1.74 6.44
N ARG A 265 27.59 1.65 6.49
CA ARG A 265 28.30 0.47 5.99
C ARG A 265 27.82 -0.75 6.78
N PRO A 266 27.78 -1.96 6.18
CA PRO A 266 27.46 -3.17 6.92
C PRO A 266 28.36 -3.26 8.17
N GLY A 267 27.77 -3.24 9.36
CA GLY A 267 28.48 -3.43 10.63
C GLY A 267 28.37 -2.33 11.68
N GLU A 268 27.74 -1.19 11.40
CA GLU A 268 27.54 -0.15 12.43
C GLU A 268 26.05 0.10 12.69
N GLY A 269 25.61 0.03 13.95
CA GLY A 269 24.42 0.76 14.39
C GLY A 269 23.35 0.02 15.18
N ALA A 270 23.29 -1.30 15.14
CA ALA A 270 22.46 -2.08 16.06
C ALA A 270 23.24 -3.30 16.55
N PRO A 271 23.25 -3.62 17.87
CA PRO A 271 23.76 -4.90 18.30
C PRO A 271 22.93 -5.97 17.58
N ALA A 272 23.58 -6.80 16.78
CA ALA A 272 22.95 -8.02 16.31
C ALA A 272 22.36 -8.73 17.54
N PRO A 273 21.14 -9.31 17.47
CA PRO A 273 20.71 -10.21 18.53
C PRO A 273 21.86 -11.19 18.76
N VAL A 274 22.37 -11.23 19.99
CA VAL A 274 23.53 -12.05 20.34
C VAL A 274 23.20 -13.45 19.85
N PRO A 275 23.91 -13.98 18.84
CA PRO A 275 23.60 -15.31 18.34
C PRO A 275 23.72 -16.23 19.55
N PRO A 276 22.75 -17.14 19.78
CA PRO A 276 23.00 -18.20 20.75
C PRO A 276 24.35 -18.84 20.37
N ALA A 277 25.21 -19.06 21.38
CA ALA A 277 26.54 -19.63 21.17
C ALA A 277 26.44 -20.82 20.20
N PRO A 278 27.39 -20.99 19.25
CA PRO A 278 27.29 -22.02 18.22
C PRO A 278 26.93 -23.35 18.86
N GLY A 279 25.69 -23.77 18.62
CA GLY A 279 25.13 -24.91 19.31
C GLY A 279 25.89 -26.15 18.88
N THR A 280 26.42 -26.90 19.83
CA THR A 280 26.87 -28.29 19.62
C THR A 280 25.70 -29.25 19.36
N GLY A 281 24.47 -28.72 19.31
CA GLY A 281 23.24 -29.46 19.10
C GLY A 281 22.89 -29.79 17.65
N THR A 282 21.77 -30.50 17.49
CA THR A 282 21.22 -30.91 16.20
C THR A 282 20.82 -29.69 15.37
N PRO A 283 21.17 -29.63 14.06
CA PRO A 283 20.69 -28.59 13.16
C PRO A 283 19.18 -28.45 13.21
N GLN A 284 18.69 -27.21 13.20
CA GLN A 284 17.27 -26.87 13.24
C GLN A 284 16.83 -26.27 11.92
N VAL A 285 15.53 -26.37 11.63
CA VAL A 285 14.94 -25.80 10.42
C VAL A 285 14.97 -24.28 10.49
N PHE A 286 15.50 -23.65 9.45
CA PHE A 286 15.37 -22.23 9.20
C PHE A 286 14.65 -21.98 7.87
N GLU A 287 13.98 -20.84 7.78
CA GLU A 287 13.36 -20.28 6.59
C GLU A 287 14.16 -19.03 6.17
N TYR A 288 14.29 -18.78 4.87
CA TYR A 288 14.89 -17.53 4.37
C TYR A 288 14.24 -17.05 3.08
N ALA A 289 14.33 -15.74 2.82
CA ALA A 289 13.97 -15.14 1.55
C ALA A 289 15.00 -14.06 1.17
N ALA A 290 15.32 -13.96 -0.12
CA ALA A 290 16.09 -12.83 -0.64
C ALA A 290 15.17 -11.60 -0.79
N LEU A 291 15.69 -10.42 -0.50
CA LEU A 291 15.01 -9.14 -0.73
C LEU A 291 15.46 -8.61 -2.08
N ARG A 292 14.52 -8.30 -2.97
CA ARG A 292 14.77 -7.85 -4.34
C ARG A 292 14.30 -6.41 -4.51
N LEU A 293 15.10 -5.59 -5.17
CA LEU A 293 14.70 -4.27 -5.65
C LEU A 293 14.35 -4.36 -7.13
N VAL A 294 13.11 -4.03 -7.45
CA VAL A 294 12.51 -4.05 -8.79
C VAL A 294 12.18 -2.61 -9.18
N PRO A 295 13.12 -1.85 -9.78
CA PRO A 295 12.87 -0.44 -10.09
C PRO A 295 11.75 -0.27 -11.13
N ARG A 296 11.59 -1.25 -12.04
CA ARG A 296 10.59 -1.25 -13.11
C ARG A 296 9.90 -2.61 -13.20
N VAL A 297 8.69 -2.69 -12.64
CA VAL A 297 7.89 -3.93 -12.63
C VAL A 297 7.53 -4.37 -14.05
N ASP A 298 7.29 -3.42 -14.95
CA ASP A 298 7.01 -3.66 -16.37
C ASP A 298 8.18 -4.33 -17.12
N ARG A 299 9.41 -4.20 -16.64
CA ARG A 299 10.62 -4.83 -17.23
C ARG A 299 10.97 -6.17 -16.59
N GLY A 300 10.52 -6.42 -15.35
CA GLY A 300 10.83 -7.64 -14.60
C GLY A 300 12.29 -7.78 -14.17
N GLU A 301 13.10 -6.73 -14.31
CA GLU A 301 14.50 -6.70 -13.90
C GLU A 301 14.62 -6.36 -12.42
N TYR A 302 15.58 -6.99 -11.73
CA TYR A 302 15.79 -6.76 -10.30
C TYR A 302 17.24 -7.00 -9.87
N VAL A 303 17.61 -6.40 -8.74
CA VAL A 303 18.82 -6.73 -7.99
C VAL A 303 18.45 -7.32 -6.63
N ASN A 304 19.16 -8.36 -6.19
CA ASN A 304 19.08 -8.77 -4.79
C ASN A 304 19.79 -7.71 -3.94
N ALA A 305 19.17 -7.30 -2.84
CA ALA A 305 19.67 -6.24 -1.95
C ALA A 305 19.66 -6.63 -0.46
N GLY A 306 19.28 -7.86 -0.14
CA GLY A 306 19.35 -8.37 1.22
C GLY A 306 18.81 -9.79 1.36
N VAL A 307 18.87 -10.30 2.58
CA VAL A 307 18.32 -11.60 2.97
C VAL A 307 17.67 -11.46 4.35
N VAL A 308 16.52 -12.09 4.53
CA VAL A 308 15.89 -12.30 5.85
C VAL A 308 15.91 -13.78 6.20
N VAL A 309 16.31 -14.11 7.42
CA VAL A 309 16.36 -15.47 7.97
C VAL A 309 15.50 -15.56 9.22
N TYR A 310 14.72 -16.64 9.34
CA TYR A 310 13.93 -16.98 10.50
C TYR A 310 14.19 -18.42 10.95
N GLN A 311 14.38 -18.63 12.26
CA GLN A 311 14.48 -19.96 12.85
C GLN A 311 13.54 -20.05 14.05
N ARG A 312 12.46 -20.83 13.89
CA ARG A 312 11.43 -21.02 14.91
C ARG A 312 11.98 -21.52 16.25
N ALA A 313 12.91 -22.48 16.23
CA ALA A 313 13.40 -23.17 17.42
C ALA A 313 14.07 -22.23 18.45
N THR A 314 14.68 -21.14 17.98
CA THR A 314 15.37 -20.14 18.83
C THR A 314 14.64 -18.81 18.86
N GLY A 315 13.53 -18.66 18.14
CA GLY A 315 12.87 -17.37 17.94
C GLY A 315 13.73 -16.36 17.18
N PHE A 316 14.75 -16.82 16.44
CA PHE A 316 15.65 -15.94 15.71
C PHE A 316 14.96 -15.40 14.46
N VAL A 317 14.98 -14.08 14.28
CA VAL A 317 14.67 -13.40 13.01
C VAL A 317 15.68 -12.28 12.81
N ALA A 318 16.30 -12.23 11.64
CA ALA A 318 17.24 -11.17 11.31
C ALA A 318 17.30 -10.96 9.80
N ALA A 319 17.51 -9.71 9.41
CA ALA A 319 17.84 -9.33 8.04
C ALA A 319 19.26 -8.76 7.97
N ARG A 320 19.87 -8.92 6.79
CA ARG A 320 21.07 -8.21 6.38
C ARG A 320 20.85 -7.66 4.99
N THR A 321 21.18 -6.40 4.82
CA THR A 321 20.99 -5.70 3.55
C THR A 321 22.30 -5.13 3.04
N ARG A 322 22.44 -5.08 1.70
CA ARG A 322 23.57 -4.50 0.99
C ARG A 322 23.03 -3.96 -0.33
N LEU A 323 23.14 -2.65 -0.53
CA LEU A 323 22.73 -1.98 -1.75
C LEU A 323 23.94 -1.33 -2.42
N ASP A 324 24.16 -1.69 -3.69
CA ASP A 324 25.00 -0.94 -4.61
C ASP A 324 24.13 -0.01 -5.47
N PRO A 325 24.17 1.32 -5.27
CA PRO A 325 23.43 2.28 -6.09
C PRO A 325 23.73 2.20 -7.57
N ALA A 326 24.97 1.89 -7.94
CA ALA A 326 25.36 1.84 -9.35
C ALA A 326 24.67 0.67 -10.06
N ARG A 327 24.51 -0.47 -9.37
CA ARG A 327 23.78 -1.62 -9.90
C ARG A 327 22.28 -1.34 -10.03
N LEU A 328 21.67 -0.69 -9.04
CA LEU A 328 20.26 -0.31 -9.12
C LEU A 328 20.02 0.69 -10.27
N ARG A 329 20.86 1.73 -10.36
CA ARG A 329 20.78 2.74 -11.44
C ARG A 329 21.17 2.21 -12.81
N GLY A 330 21.90 1.09 -12.85
CA GLY A 330 22.17 0.36 -14.08
C GLY A 330 20.92 -0.28 -14.69
N LEU A 331 19.89 -0.61 -13.86
CA LEU A 331 18.59 -1.10 -14.34
C LEU A 331 17.63 0.05 -14.68
N ASP A 332 17.64 1.10 -13.87
CA ASP A 332 16.83 2.31 -14.09
C ASP A 332 17.59 3.56 -13.62
N PRO A 333 18.04 4.44 -14.54
CA PRO A 333 18.79 5.64 -14.18
C PRO A 333 18.10 6.55 -13.17
N ASP A 334 16.77 6.55 -13.14
CA ASP A 334 15.94 7.40 -12.30
C ASP A 334 15.59 6.74 -10.95
N ALA A 335 16.11 5.52 -10.67
CA ALA A 335 15.82 4.81 -9.43
C ALA A 335 16.31 5.57 -8.19
N ASP A 336 15.39 5.75 -7.24
CA ASP A 336 15.68 6.32 -5.93
C ASP A 336 16.41 5.31 -5.03
N ALA A 337 17.75 5.29 -5.16
CA ALA A 337 18.61 4.46 -4.35
C ALA A 337 18.61 4.84 -2.86
N GLU A 338 18.30 6.09 -2.52
CA GLU A 338 18.29 6.54 -1.12
C GLU A 338 17.04 6.06 -0.40
N GLY A 339 15.87 6.24 -1.01
CA GLY A 339 14.62 5.70 -0.51
C GLY A 339 14.62 4.16 -0.48
N ALA A 340 15.18 3.50 -1.50
CA ALA A 340 15.39 2.05 -1.47
C ALA A 340 16.27 1.61 -0.29
N ALA A 341 17.35 2.34 0.02
CA ALA A 341 18.17 2.07 1.19
C ALA A 341 17.41 2.29 2.51
N ALA A 342 16.54 3.31 2.58
CA ALA A 342 15.70 3.57 3.76
C ALA A 342 14.72 2.42 4.03
N LEU A 343 14.07 1.89 2.99
CA LEU A 343 13.21 0.71 3.10
C LEU A 343 13.97 -0.54 3.58
N LEU A 344 15.19 -0.77 3.07
CA LEU A 344 16.02 -1.87 3.52
C LEU A 344 16.39 -1.74 5.02
N ARG A 345 16.65 -0.53 5.51
CA ARG A 345 16.88 -0.27 6.94
C ARG A 345 15.62 -0.52 7.77
N ALA A 346 14.43 -0.15 7.27
CA ALA A 346 13.17 -0.46 7.94
C ALA A 346 12.98 -1.98 8.10
N VAL A 347 13.34 -2.79 7.10
CA VAL A 347 13.32 -4.26 7.20
C VAL A 347 14.23 -4.78 8.32
N GLU A 348 15.44 -4.24 8.46
CA GLU A 348 16.36 -4.61 9.54
C GLU A 348 15.81 -4.20 10.92
N ALA A 349 15.19 -3.01 11.01
CA ALA A 349 14.58 -2.50 12.24
C ALA A 349 13.41 -3.39 12.71
N VAL A 350 12.54 -3.81 11.79
CA VAL A 350 11.45 -4.76 12.07
C VAL A 350 11.98 -6.09 12.61
N CYS A 351 13.10 -6.60 12.08
CA CYS A 351 13.71 -7.82 12.62
C CYS A 351 14.14 -7.66 14.09
N GLY A 352 14.73 -6.51 14.43
CA GLY A 352 15.25 -6.20 15.77
C GLY A 352 14.20 -6.25 16.88
N GLY A 353 12.93 -5.99 16.55
CA GLY A 353 11.84 -5.94 17.54
C GLY A 353 11.94 -4.73 18.47
N GLY A 354 11.18 -4.77 19.57
CA GLY A 354 11.12 -3.66 20.52
C GLY A 354 10.56 -2.38 19.89
N SER A 355 10.83 -1.22 20.50
CA SER A 355 10.36 0.08 19.99
C SER A 355 10.88 0.42 18.59
N GLY A 356 12.03 -0.13 18.19
CA GLY A 356 12.61 0.07 16.87
C GLY A 356 11.84 -0.62 15.73
N ALA A 357 10.94 -1.56 16.02
CA ALA A 357 10.12 -2.23 15.01
C ALA A 357 8.81 -1.49 14.68
N GLY A 358 8.61 -0.29 15.22
CA GLY A 358 7.41 0.51 14.99
C GLY A 358 6.14 -0.23 15.40
N GLY A 359 5.13 -0.25 14.53
CA GLY A 359 3.88 -0.98 14.77
C GLY A 359 4.06 -2.49 15.01
N ALA A 360 5.17 -3.08 14.53
CA ALA A 360 5.48 -4.49 14.75
C ALA A 360 6.16 -4.80 16.10
N ALA A 361 6.30 -3.81 17.00
CA ALA A 361 6.94 -3.98 18.31
C ALA A 361 6.33 -5.11 19.15
N GLY A 362 5.00 -5.30 19.07
CA GLY A 362 4.27 -6.34 19.79
C GLY A 362 4.23 -7.71 19.09
N ASP A 363 4.73 -7.83 17.87
CA ASP A 363 4.69 -9.09 17.10
C ASP A 363 5.86 -10.01 17.46
N ASP A 364 5.61 -11.31 17.53
CA ASP A 364 6.66 -12.33 17.67
C ASP A 364 7.53 -12.44 16.40
N ALA A 365 8.69 -13.10 16.53
CA ALA A 365 9.64 -13.24 15.43
C ALA A 365 9.06 -13.90 14.17
N GLY A 366 8.15 -14.87 14.33
CA GLY A 366 7.50 -15.55 13.21
C GLY A 366 6.51 -14.65 12.49
N ARG A 367 5.71 -13.88 13.22
CA ARG A 367 4.80 -12.86 12.65
C ARG A 367 5.58 -11.80 11.87
N ARG A 368 6.68 -11.28 12.44
CA ARG A 368 7.55 -10.31 11.76
C ARG A 368 8.16 -10.90 10.49
N PHE A 369 8.67 -12.14 10.53
CA PHE A 369 9.16 -12.82 9.34
C PHE A 369 8.09 -12.95 8.25
N ARG A 370 6.90 -13.47 8.59
CA ARG A 370 5.78 -13.62 7.65
C ARG A 370 5.36 -12.31 7.01
N TRP A 371 5.36 -11.23 7.78
CA TRP A 371 5.05 -9.88 7.31
C TRP A 371 6.11 -9.32 6.35
N LEU A 372 7.39 -9.56 6.64
CA LEU A 372 8.52 -9.16 5.79
C LEU A 372 8.59 -9.90 4.45
N VAL A 373 8.14 -11.16 4.41
CA VAL A 373 8.15 -11.97 3.18
C VAL A 373 6.82 -11.95 2.42
N ALA A 374 5.86 -11.13 2.83
CA ALA A 374 4.62 -10.91 2.11
C ALA A 374 4.81 -9.88 0.98
N PRO A 375 4.31 -10.12 -0.24
CA PRO A 375 4.39 -9.17 -1.35
C PRO A 375 3.48 -7.96 -1.08
N ARG A 376 4.07 -6.82 -0.74
CA ARG A 376 3.37 -5.59 -0.34
C ARG A 376 3.95 -4.30 -0.93
N SER A 377 4.93 -4.44 -1.82
CA SER A 377 5.55 -3.34 -2.53
C SER A 377 5.93 -3.77 -3.94
N ALA A 378 5.58 -2.95 -4.91
CA ALA A 378 6.03 -3.09 -6.29
C ALA A 378 7.55 -3.02 -6.42
N LEU A 379 8.25 -2.24 -5.58
CA LEU A 379 9.70 -2.04 -5.67
C LEU A 379 10.50 -3.01 -4.78
N LEU A 380 10.17 -3.11 -3.49
CA LEU A 380 10.86 -4.04 -2.58
C LEU A 380 10.08 -5.35 -2.50
N GLN A 381 10.49 -6.33 -3.29
CA GLN A 381 9.81 -7.62 -3.42
C GLN A 381 10.58 -8.73 -2.71
N PRO A 382 9.98 -9.45 -1.75
CA PRO A 382 10.56 -10.67 -1.23
C PRO A 382 10.54 -11.77 -2.29
N GLY A 383 11.64 -12.50 -2.43
CA GLY A 383 11.70 -13.74 -3.21
C GLY A 383 10.97 -14.90 -2.52
N PRO A 384 10.91 -16.08 -3.17
CA PRO A 384 10.33 -17.27 -2.57
C PRO A 384 10.96 -17.61 -1.21
N VAL A 385 10.14 -18.11 -0.29
CA VAL A 385 10.63 -18.64 0.98
C VAL A 385 11.25 -20.01 0.74
N HIS A 386 12.50 -20.16 1.16
CA HIS A 386 13.27 -21.39 1.09
C HIS A 386 13.54 -21.92 2.50
N THR A 387 13.74 -23.24 2.63
CA THR A 387 14.04 -23.90 3.91
C THR A 387 15.41 -24.57 3.90
N GLY A 388 16.00 -24.70 5.08
CA GLY A 388 17.26 -25.41 5.28
C GLY A 388 17.48 -25.83 6.73
N LEU A 389 18.63 -26.45 7.00
CA LEU A 389 19.05 -26.83 8.35
C LEU A 389 20.30 -26.06 8.75
N THR A 390 20.30 -25.44 9.93
CA THR A 390 21.47 -24.74 10.47
C THR A 390 21.61 -24.92 11.97
N ARG A 391 22.84 -24.81 12.48
CA ARG A 391 23.14 -24.70 13.92
C ARG A 391 23.38 -23.25 14.36
N ALA A 392 23.61 -22.37 13.40
CA ALA A 392 24.02 -20.98 13.63
C ALA A 392 23.30 -20.09 12.62
N PRO A 393 22.06 -19.66 12.89
CA PRO A 393 21.26 -18.91 11.92
C PRO A 393 21.86 -17.54 11.57
N GLY A 394 22.60 -16.91 12.49
CA GLY A 394 23.35 -15.68 12.21
C GLY A 394 24.48 -15.88 11.19
N ALA A 395 25.32 -16.91 11.37
CA ALA A 395 26.37 -17.23 10.42
C ALA A 395 25.81 -17.67 9.06
N GLU A 396 24.67 -18.37 9.07
CA GLU A 396 23.96 -18.74 7.84
C GLU A 396 23.39 -17.52 7.12
N LEU A 397 22.88 -16.53 7.83
CA LEU A 397 22.45 -15.25 7.27
C LEU A 397 23.59 -14.52 6.56
N ASP A 398 24.76 -14.40 7.20
CA ASP A 398 25.93 -13.75 6.59
C ASP A 398 26.42 -14.53 5.35
N ARG A 399 26.42 -15.87 5.40
CA ARG A 399 26.75 -16.74 4.26
C ARG A 399 25.78 -16.55 3.10
N LEU A 400 24.48 -16.45 3.38
CA LEU A 400 23.45 -16.24 2.37
C LEU A 400 23.56 -14.85 1.75
N LEU A 401 23.87 -13.82 2.53
CA LEU A 401 24.12 -12.48 2.04
C LEU A 401 25.23 -12.48 0.99
N GLU A 402 26.42 -12.99 1.32
CA GLU A 402 27.56 -13.01 0.37
C GLU A 402 27.29 -13.83 -0.89
N ARG A 403 26.44 -14.87 -0.79
CA ARG A 403 26.12 -15.75 -1.92
C ARG A 403 25.05 -15.16 -2.85
N LEU A 404 24.07 -14.47 -2.28
CA LEU A 404 22.86 -14.05 -2.99
C LEU A 404 22.85 -12.57 -3.34
N VAL A 405 23.66 -11.75 -2.67
CA VAL A 405 23.73 -10.30 -2.84
C VAL A 405 25.14 -9.93 -3.34
N PRO A 406 25.34 -9.86 -4.67
CA PRO A 406 26.66 -9.65 -5.28
C PRO A 406 27.21 -8.24 -5.08
#